data_AF-A0A369K7P6-F1
#
_entry.id   AF-A0A369K7P6-F1
#
_cell.length_a   1.000
_cell.length_b   1.000
_cell.length_c   1.000
_cell.angle_alpha   90.00
_cell.angle_beta   90.00
_cell.angle_gamma   90.00
#
_symmetry.space_group_name_H-M   'P 1'
#
loop_
_entity.id
_entity.type
_entity.pdbx_description
1 polymer ?
#
loop_
_entity_poly.entity_id
_entity_poly.type
_entity_poly.pdbx_seq_one_letter_code
_entity_poly.pdbx_strand_id
1 'polypeptide(L)'
;MLPATTDDARFSCLSPRSLFRFGAVNQEEHLAVQSYQRRAFSVEDLLLRYFNDAQCIEFRTLQATTGTLISGSTAVEFFDRTRYAEHDLDLFVEHHHAIDVDWL
;
A
#
# COMPACT_ATOMS: atom_id res chain seq x y z
N MET A 1 -19.72 5.36 21.83
CA MET A 1 -19.09 5.31 20.50
C MET A 1 -18.71 3.87 20.22
N LEU A 2 -19.03 3.35 19.04
CA LEU A 2 -18.58 2.03 18.62
C LEU A 2 -17.05 2.08 18.31
N PRO A 3 -16.32 0.95 18.39
CA PRO A 3 -14.91 0.91 18.04
C PRO A 3 -14.65 1.34 16.59
N ALA A 4 -13.48 1.95 16.33
CA ALA A 4 -13.07 2.41 14.99
C ALA A 4 -12.83 1.28 13.96
N THR A 5 -13.05 0.02 14.35
CA THR A 5 -12.91 -1.19 13.54
C THR A 5 -14.24 -1.85 13.22
N THR A 6 -15.36 -1.33 13.73
CA THR A 6 -16.69 -1.94 13.54
C THR A 6 -17.07 -2.08 12.07
N ASP A 7 -16.67 -1.14 11.23
CA ASP A 7 -16.97 -1.14 9.79
C ASP A 7 -15.95 -1.90 8.93
N ASP A 8 -14.90 -2.50 9.50
CA ASP A 8 -13.79 -3.10 8.72
C ASP A 8 -14.28 -4.20 7.78
N ALA A 9 -15.22 -5.03 8.23
CA ALA A 9 -15.82 -6.10 7.42
C ALA A 9 -16.68 -5.56 6.26
N ARG A 10 -17.27 -4.38 6.43
CA ARG A 10 -18.02 -3.70 5.37
C ARG A 10 -17.07 -3.06 4.36
N PHE A 11 -16.02 -2.41 4.86
CA PHE A 11 -15.02 -1.71 4.05
C PHE A 11 -14.12 -2.63 3.24
N SER A 12 -13.86 -3.86 3.71
CA SER A 12 -13.11 -4.87 2.95
C SER A 12 -13.81 -5.27 1.65
N CYS A 13 -15.14 -5.19 1.58
CA CYS A 13 -15.91 -5.48 0.38
C CYS A 13 -15.95 -4.33 -0.64
N LEU A 14 -15.47 -3.13 -0.29
CA LEU A 14 -15.54 -1.94 -1.14
C LEU A 14 -14.24 -1.73 -1.91
N SER A 15 -14.29 -1.56 -3.23
CA SER A 15 -13.11 -1.15 -4.02
C SER A 15 -12.48 0.15 -3.48
N PRO A 16 -11.19 0.43 -3.73
CA PRO A 16 -10.56 1.70 -3.33
C PRO A 16 -11.34 2.94 -3.80
N ARG A 17 -11.91 2.88 -5.01
CA ARG A 17 -12.78 3.93 -5.56
C ARG A 17 -14.06 4.11 -4.73
N SER A 18 -14.69 3.01 -4.34
CA SER A 18 -15.91 3.03 -3.53
C SER A 18 -15.63 3.55 -2.11
N LEU A 19 -14.52 3.15 -1.50
CA LEU A 19 -14.09 3.67 -0.20
C LEU A 19 -13.87 5.18 -0.24
N PHE A 20 -13.15 5.67 -1.25
CA PHE A 20 -12.91 7.10 -1.41
C PHE A 20 -14.21 7.90 -1.52
N ARG A 21 -15.15 7.42 -2.37
CA ARG A 21 -16.47 8.05 -2.51
C ARG A 21 -17.29 8.00 -1.22
N PHE A 22 -17.22 6.87 -0.50
CA PHE A 22 -17.95 6.68 0.74
C PHE A 22 -17.45 7.63 1.85
N GLY A 23 -16.12 7.79 1.98
CA GLY A 23 -15.52 8.74 2.90
C GLY A 23 -15.72 10.21 2.52
N ALA A 24 -16.29 10.51 1.36
CA ALA A 24 -16.64 11.87 0.94
C ALA A 24 -18.09 12.26 1.31
N VAL A 25 -18.88 11.33 1.87
CA VAL A 25 -20.30 11.57 2.17
C VAL A 25 -20.45 12.52 3.37
N ASN A 26 -19.68 12.31 4.43
CA ASN A 26 -19.69 13.15 5.63
C ASN A 26 -18.38 12.97 6.44
N GLN A 27 -18.21 13.76 7.50
CA GLN A 27 -17.00 13.74 8.34
C GLN A 27 -16.82 12.44 9.14
N GLU A 28 -17.90 11.82 9.61
CA GLU A 28 -17.83 10.57 10.38
C GLU A 28 -17.31 9.43 9.50
N GLU A 29 -17.87 9.28 8.30
CA GLU A 29 -17.43 8.27 7.33
C GLU A 29 -16.05 8.56 6.78
N HIS A 30 -15.67 9.84 6.65
CA HIS A 30 -14.31 10.22 6.32
C HIS A 30 -13.30 9.67 7.33
N LEU A 31 -13.58 9.85 8.63
CA LEU A 31 -12.71 9.37 9.71
C LEU A 31 -12.70 7.84 9.79
N ALA A 32 -13.87 7.19 9.60
CA ALA A 32 -13.98 5.74 9.58
C ALA A 32 -13.16 5.12 8.42
N VAL A 33 -13.31 5.65 7.20
CA VAL A 33 -12.55 5.21 6.03
C VAL A 33 -11.07 5.49 6.21
N GLN A 34 -10.68 6.67 6.71
CA GLN A 34 -9.27 7.00 6.93
C GLN A 34 -8.62 6.05 7.95
N SER A 35 -9.34 5.74 9.04
CA SER A 35 -8.91 4.76 10.04
C SER A 35 -8.69 3.39 9.39
N TYR A 36 -9.66 2.90 8.63
CA TYR A 36 -9.57 1.63 7.92
C TYR A 36 -8.42 1.60 6.90
N GLN A 37 -8.23 2.66 6.11
CA GLN A 37 -7.18 2.73 5.10
C GLN A 37 -5.78 2.54 5.67
N ARG A 38 -5.50 3.11 6.85
CA ARG A 38 -4.20 2.95 7.53
C ARG A 38 -3.86 1.50 7.85
N ARG A 39 -4.87 0.64 8.06
CA ARG A 39 -4.70 -0.79 8.34
C ARG A 39 -4.75 -1.62 7.06
N ALA A 40 -5.65 -1.28 6.14
CA ALA A 40 -5.92 -2.08 4.95
C ALA A 40 -4.89 -1.91 3.84
N PHE A 41 -4.22 -0.75 3.77
CA PHE A 41 -3.26 -0.38 2.73
C PHE A 41 -1.88 -0.12 3.33
N SER A 42 -1.34 -1.12 4.05
CA SER A 42 -0.03 -1.05 4.67
C SER A 42 1.07 -1.40 3.67
N VAL A 43 1.89 -0.41 3.31
CA VAL A 43 3.05 -0.63 2.44
C VAL A 43 4.15 -1.40 3.18
N GLU A 44 4.23 -1.25 4.49
CA GLU A 44 5.18 -2.00 5.33
C GLU A 44 4.89 -3.50 5.28
N ASP A 45 3.63 -3.90 5.48
CA ASP A 45 3.21 -5.31 5.38
C ASP A 45 3.36 -5.89 3.96
N LEU A 46 3.30 -5.02 2.94
CA LEU A 46 3.58 -5.41 1.56
C LEU A 46 5.08 -5.68 1.35
N LEU A 47 5.94 -4.80 1.84
CA LEU A 47 7.40 -4.88 1.65
C LEU A 47 8.05 -5.98 2.47
N LEU A 48 7.51 -6.31 3.65
CA LEU A 48 8.00 -7.41 4.51
C LEU A 48 7.95 -8.80 3.84
N ARG A 49 7.34 -8.91 2.67
CA ARG A 49 7.34 -10.13 1.85
C ARG A 49 8.62 -10.29 1.05
N TYR A 50 9.24 -9.18 0.69
CA TYR A 50 10.45 -9.12 -0.15
C TYR A 50 11.69 -8.84 0.69
N PHE A 51 11.52 -8.17 1.82
CA PHE A 51 12.60 -7.58 2.61
C PHE A 51 12.42 -7.88 4.11
N ASN A 52 13.51 -7.90 4.86
CA ASN A 52 13.45 -7.77 6.32
C ASN A 52 13.25 -6.31 6.76
N ASP A 53 13.02 -6.06 8.05
CA ASP A 53 12.75 -4.72 8.59
C ASP A 53 13.81 -3.67 8.21
N ALA A 54 15.09 -4.02 8.24
CA ALA A 54 16.17 -3.09 7.90
C ALA A 54 16.17 -2.78 6.40
N GLN A 55 16.02 -3.80 5.56
CA GLN A 55 15.92 -3.65 4.11
C GLN A 55 14.65 -2.89 3.69
N CYS A 56 13.54 -3.03 4.42
CA CYS A 56 12.35 -2.20 4.22
C CYS A 56 12.69 -0.71 4.40
N ILE A 57 13.40 -0.35 5.47
CA ILE A 57 13.80 1.04 5.73
C ILE A 57 14.74 1.57 4.63
N GLU A 58 15.70 0.76 4.20
CA GLU A 58 16.62 1.10 3.11
C GLU A 58 15.85 1.30 1.79
N PHE A 59 14.95 0.39 1.44
CA PHE A 59 14.12 0.49 0.25
C PHE A 59 13.21 1.72 0.31
N ARG A 60 12.58 2.02 1.45
CA ARG A 60 11.77 3.23 1.62
C ARG A 60 12.60 4.50 1.47
N THR A 61 13.85 4.49 1.94
CA THR A 61 14.80 5.59 1.74
C THR A 61 15.14 5.75 0.25
N LEU A 62 15.43 4.64 -0.43
CA LEU A 62 15.66 4.61 -1.88
C LEU A 62 14.47 5.18 -2.65
N GLN A 63 13.24 4.74 -2.36
CA GLN A 63 12.03 5.28 -2.98
C GLN A 63 11.91 6.81 -2.78
N ALA A 64 12.24 7.30 -1.58
CA ALA A 64 12.18 8.72 -1.27
C ALA A 64 13.26 9.55 -2.00
N THR A 65 14.44 8.97 -2.25
CA THR A 65 15.55 9.68 -2.90
C THR A 65 15.50 9.64 -4.41
N THR A 66 15.07 8.52 -5.00
CA THR A 66 15.11 8.30 -6.46
C THR A 66 13.74 8.43 -7.14
N GLY A 67 12.66 8.45 -6.36
CA GLY A 67 11.30 8.35 -6.89
C GLY A 67 10.91 6.94 -7.35
N THR A 68 11.62 5.88 -6.92
CA THR A 68 11.30 4.50 -7.29
C THR A 68 9.86 4.12 -6.91
N LEU A 69 9.10 3.64 -7.89
CA LEU A 69 7.71 3.21 -7.74
C LEU A 69 7.60 1.68 -7.82
N ILE A 70 6.74 1.12 -6.97
CA ILE A 70 6.30 -0.27 -7.08
C ILE A 70 5.23 -0.35 -8.16
N SER A 71 5.30 -1.37 -9.01
CA SER A 71 4.44 -1.55 -10.17
C SER A 71 3.98 -3.00 -10.32
N GLY A 72 3.46 -3.33 -11.51
CA GLY A 72 3.10 -4.70 -11.86
C GLY A 72 2.03 -5.32 -10.96
N SER A 73 2.13 -6.63 -10.77
CA SER A 73 1.16 -7.42 -10.00
C SER A 73 1.12 -7.02 -8.53
N THR A 74 2.27 -6.66 -7.95
CA THR A 74 2.39 -6.19 -6.57
C THR A 74 1.54 -4.95 -6.31
N ALA A 75 1.51 -3.99 -7.25
CA ALA A 75 0.68 -2.80 -7.13
C ALA A 75 -0.82 -3.13 -7.19
N VAL A 76 -1.23 -4.04 -8.09
CA VAL A 76 -2.62 -4.48 -8.21
C VAL A 76 -3.06 -5.21 -6.93
N GLU A 77 -2.23 -6.12 -6.44
CA GLU A 77 -2.44 -6.89 -5.22
C GLU A 77 -2.68 -5.98 -4.00
N PHE A 78 -1.87 -4.92 -3.87
CA PHE A 78 -2.03 -3.91 -2.82
C PHE A 78 -3.40 -3.23 -2.85
N PHE A 79 -3.87 -2.83 -4.04
CA PHE A 79 -5.17 -2.17 -4.18
C PHE A 79 -6.35 -3.12 -4.04
N ASP A 80 -6.19 -4.38 -4.45
CA ASP A 80 -7.20 -5.41 -4.27
C ASP A 80 -7.29 -5.90 -2.82
N ARG A 81 -6.24 -5.67 -2.02
CA ARG A 81 -6.08 -6.19 -0.64
C ARG A 81 -6.23 -7.71 -0.60
N THR A 82 -5.72 -8.37 -1.63
CA THR A 82 -5.66 -9.82 -1.71
C THR A 82 -4.21 -10.27 -1.62
N ARG A 83 -3.99 -11.56 -1.39
CA ARG A 83 -2.65 -12.16 -1.49
C ARG A 83 -2.60 -13.07 -2.69
N TYR A 84 -1.72 -12.76 -3.64
CA TYR A 84 -1.46 -13.64 -4.78
C TYR A 84 -0.52 -14.79 -4.34
N ALA A 85 -0.26 -15.78 -5.20
CA ALA A 85 0.62 -16.91 -4.85
C ALA A 85 2.03 -16.73 -5.44
N GLU A 86 2.11 -16.06 -6.59
CA GLU A 86 3.35 -15.69 -7.26
C GLU A 86 3.61 -14.21 -6.99
N HIS A 87 4.83 -13.89 -6.59
CA HIS A 87 5.20 -12.57 -6.06
C HIS A 87 6.54 -12.14 -6.62
N ASP A 88 6.50 -11.45 -7.76
CA ASP A 88 7.63 -10.68 -8.25
C ASP A 88 7.45 -9.20 -7.87
N LEU A 89 8.55 -8.52 -7.61
CA LEU A 89 8.57 -7.09 -7.29
C LEU A 89 9.01 -6.29 -8.52
N ASP A 90 8.04 -5.76 -9.26
CA ASP A 90 8.31 -4.90 -10.41
C ASP A 90 8.52 -3.45 -9.98
N LEU A 91 9.65 -2.85 -10.36
CA LEU A 91 10.02 -1.48 -9.99
C LEU A 91 10.17 -0.59 -11.23
N PHE A 92 9.63 0.63 -11.14
CA PHE A 92 9.96 1.72 -12.05
C PHE A 92 10.86 2.73 -11.36
N VAL A 93 11.94 3.10 -12.02
CA VAL A 93 12.88 4.12 -11.56
C VAL A 93 13.22 5.04 -12.72
N GLU A 94 13.50 6.31 -12.42
CA GLU A 94 14.08 7.22 -13.39
C GLU A 94 15.44 6.69 -13.88
N HIS A 95 15.68 6.76 -15.19
CA HIS A 95 16.82 6.08 -15.81
C HIS A 95 18.19 6.44 -15.19
N HIS A 96 18.35 7.70 -14.75
CA HIS A 96 19.59 8.17 -14.13
C HIS A 96 19.87 7.58 -12.74
N HIS A 97 18.86 7.01 -12.10
CA HIS A 97 18.96 6.30 -10.82
C HIS A 97 19.00 4.78 -10.96
N ALA A 98 19.07 4.23 -12.19
CA ALA A 98 19.05 2.79 -12.40
C ALA A 98 20.16 2.04 -11.64
N ILE A 99 21.37 2.61 -11.59
CA ILE A 99 22.51 2.03 -10.87
C ILE A 99 22.31 2.10 -9.35
N ASP A 100 21.65 3.15 -8.83
CA ASP A 100 21.41 3.32 -7.40
C ASP A 100 20.45 2.24 -6.85
N VAL A 101 19.65 1.63 -7.73
CA VAL A 101 18.65 0.60 -7.41
C VAL A 101 19.14 -0.82 -7.74
N ASP A 102 20.30 -0.96 -8.41
CA ASP A 102 20.84 -2.23 -8.95
C ASP A 102 21.29 -3.25 -7.87
N TRP A 103 21.24 -2.89 -6.59
CA TRP A 103 21.60 -3.79 -5.48
C TRP A 103 20.44 -4.69 -5.01
N LEU A 104 19.24 -4.50 -5.57
CA LEU A 104 18.04 -5.34 -5.36
C LEU A 104 18.12 -6.64 -6.16
#